data_AF-A0A6I5VMQ3-F1
#
_entry.id   AF-A0A6I5VMQ3-F1
#
_cell.length_a   1.000
_cell.length_b   1.000
_cell.length_c   1.000
_cell.angle_alpha   90.00
_cell.angle_beta   90.00
_cell.angle_gamma   90.00
#
_symmetry.space_group_name_H-M   'P 1'
#
loop_
_entity.id
_entity.type
_entity.pdbx_description
1 polymer ?
#
loop_
_entity_poly.entity_id
_entity_poly.type
_entity_poly.pdbx_seq_one_letter_code
_entity_poly.pdbx_strand_id
1 'polypeptide(L)'
;MTPALRTVDRHRVDAVAAAFVVRLQLWDTRLDRRPNDAVRRAAAFATPALRSRLLAGQPLSAPGERWTRLVEHHGWTTVRAEIGGIGESPPTVDHRAVRAVTPVCMDHGSDGWTSFPEPLGTYIVVLERAGTGQVWAVSGYTIQ
;
A
#
# COMPACT_ATOMS: atom_id res chain seq x y z
N MET A 1 1.75 17.32 -2.53
CA MET A 1 1.83 17.15 -1.06
C MET A 1 1.51 15.71 -0.73
N THR A 2 2.50 14.91 -0.31
CA THR A 2 2.24 13.58 0.25
C THR A 2 1.52 13.78 1.58
N PRO A 3 0.28 13.30 1.78
CA PRO A 3 -0.38 13.45 3.06
C PRO A 3 0.50 12.80 4.12
N ALA A 4 0.85 13.55 5.15
CA ALA A 4 1.54 13.00 6.31
C ALA A 4 0.69 11.83 6.82
N LEU A 5 1.30 10.65 6.96
CA LEU A 5 0.68 9.42 7.48
C LEU A 5 0.07 9.57 8.90
N ARG A 6 0.07 10.78 9.48
CA ARG A 6 -0.30 11.04 10.87
C ARG A 6 -1.80 11.03 11.15
N THR A 7 -2.68 11.08 10.17
CA THR A 7 -4.10 10.74 10.36
C THR A 7 -4.74 10.45 9.00
N VAL A 8 -4.86 9.17 8.63
CA VAL A 8 -5.67 8.77 7.48
C VAL A 8 -7.14 8.85 7.88
N ASP A 9 -7.91 9.72 7.21
CA ASP A 9 -9.36 9.76 7.39
C ASP A 9 -9.99 8.48 6.84
N ARG A 10 -10.45 7.62 7.76
CA ARG A 10 -11.02 6.32 7.40
C ARG A 10 -12.46 6.40 6.89
N HIS A 11 -13.12 7.56 6.92
CA HIS A 11 -14.42 7.75 6.29
C HIS A 11 -14.31 8.06 4.79
N ARG A 12 -13.11 8.43 4.32
CA ARG A 12 -12.82 8.68 2.91
C ARG A 12 -12.22 7.45 2.26
N VAL A 13 -13.01 6.81 1.39
CA VAL A 13 -12.62 5.60 0.64
C VAL A 13 -11.29 5.76 -0.11
N ASP A 14 -11.07 6.89 -0.79
CA ASP A 14 -9.83 7.15 -1.54
C ASP A 14 -8.62 7.25 -0.61
N ALA A 15 -8.81 7.85 0.57
CA ALA A 15 -7.74 7.99 1.57
C ALA A 15 -7.34 6.63 2.14
N VAL A 16 -8.31 5.75 2.41
CA VAL A 16 -8.04 4.37 2.86
C VAL A 16 -7.34 3.56 1.77
N ALA A 17 -7.81 3.64 0.52
CA ALA A 17 -7.21 2.92 -0.60
C ALA A 17 -5.76 3.36 -0.85
N ALA A 18 -5.51 4.67 -0.92
CA ALA A 18 -4.16 5.22 -1.08
C ALA A 18 -3.25 4.83 0.09
N ALA A 19 -3.73 4.98 1.33
CA ALA A 19 -2.93 4.68 2.51
C ALA A 19 -2.55 3.19 2.60
N PHE A 20 -3.47 2.29 2.25
CA PHE A 20 -3.19 0.86 2.18
C PHE A 20 -2.05 0.56 1.19
N VAL A 21 -2.15 1.06 -0.04
CA VAL A 21 -1.16 0.80 -1.10
C VAL A 21 0.18 1.46 -0.82
N VAL A 22 0.17 2.71 -0.33
CA VAL A 22 1.39 3.39 0.16
C VAL A 22 2.08 2.52 1.22
N ARG A 23 1.32 1.98 2.17
CA ARG A 23 1.89 1.19 3.27
C ARG A 23 2.45 -0.16 2.82
N LEU A 24 1.90 -0.77 1.78
CA LEU A 24 2.46 -1.98 1.16
C LEU A 24 3.86 -1.75 0.60
N GLN A 25 4.12 -0.54 0.08
CA GLN A 25 5.35 -0.20 -0.66
C GLN A 25 6.35 0.62 0.17
N LEU A 26 5.99 1.04 1.38
CA LEU A 26 6.82 1.88 2.25
C LEU A 26 7.86 1.05 3.03
N TRP A 27 8.77 0.39 2.30
CA TRP A 27 9.87 -0.38 2.86
C TRP A 27 10.88 0.51 3.57
N ASP A 28 11.38 0.03 4.70
CA ASP A 28 12.53 0.63 5.39
C ASP A 28 13.37 -0.51 5.98
N THR A 29 14.54 -0.78 5.40
CA THR A 29 15.38 -1.92 5.80
C THR A 29 15.97 -1.80 7.21
N ARG A 30 15.87 -0.63 7.84
CA ARG A 30 16.24 -0.42 9.25
C ARG A 30 15.16 -0.90 10.21
N LEU A 31 13.91 -1.02 9.73
CA LEU A 31 12.74 -1.44 10.50
C LEU A 31 12.23 -2.82 10.06
N ASP A 32 12.21 -3.05 8.75
CA ASP A 32 11.69 -4.23 8.09
C ASP A 32 12.83 -5.24 7.89
N ARG A 33 12.67 -6.45 8.42
CA ARG A 33 13.62 -7.56 8.23
C ARG A 33 13.37 -8.31 6.93
N ARG A 34 12.15 -8.22 6.40
CA ARG A 34 11.70 -8.83 5.15
C ARG A 34 10.74 -7.88 4.43
N PRO A 35 10.58 -7.97 3.10
CA PRO A 35 9.63 -7.13 2.35
C PRO A 35 8.19 -7.19 2.92
N ASN A 36 7.83 -8.34 3.48
CA ASN A 36 6.49 -8.58 4.01
C ASN A 36 6.20 -7.83 5.32
N ASP A 37 7.19 -7.22 5.98
CA ASP A 37 6.95 -6.45 7.20
C ASP A 37 6.19 -5.14 6.91
N ALA A 38 6.41 -4.51 5.76
CA ALA A 38 5.57 -3.40 5.29
C ALA A 38 4.11 -3.84 5.04
N VAL A 39 3.91 -5.04 4.50
CA VAL A 39 2.58 -5.64 4.29
C VAL A 39 1.85 -5.82 5.63
N ARG A 40 2.54 -6.29 6.66
CA ARG A 40 1.97 -6.40 8.02
C ARG A 40 1.55 -5.04 8.56
N ARG A 41 2.30 -3.97 8.27
CA ARG A 41 1.93 -2.59 8.65
C ARG A 41 0.70 -2.07 7.86
N ALA A 42 0.51 -2.52 6.62
CA ALA A 42 -0.68 -2.19 5.83
C ALA A 42 -1.97 -2.84 6.36
N ALA A 43 -1.85 -3.94 7.11
CA ALA A 43 -2.99 -4.66 7.69
C ALA A 43 -3.84 -3.82 8.66
N ALA A 44 -3.35 -2.66 9.11
CA ALA A 44 -4.12 -1.69 9.89
C ALA A 44 -5.33 -1.10 9.14
N PHE A 45 -5.35 -1.18 7.81
CA PHE A 45 -6.44 -0.70 6.94
C PHE A 45 -7.36 -1.83 6.45
N ALA A 46 -7.07 -3.08 6.80
CA ALA A 46 -7.75 -4.25 6.26
C ALA A 46 -8.95 -4.67 7.13
N THR A 47 -9.94 -5.32 6.52
CA THR A 47 -10.98 -6.07 7.24
C THR A 47 -10.34 -7.19 8.08
N PRO A 48 -11.00 -7.73 9.11
CA PRO A 48 -10.45 -8.83 9.90
C PRO A 48 -10.02 -10.03 9.05
N ALA A 49 -10.82 -10.38 8.04
CA ALA A 49 -10.51 -11.50 7.13
C ALA A 49 -9.24 -11.25 6.31
N LEU A 50 -9.10 -10.07 5.67
CA LEU A 50 -7.90 -9.75 4.92
C LEU A 50 -6.69 -9.58 5.83
N ARG A 51 -6.85 -8.95 6.99
CA ARG A 51 -5.79 -8.80 8.00
C ARG A 51 -5.20 -10.15 8.38
N SER A 52 -6.03 -11.14 8.69
CA SER A 52 -5.56 -12.49 9.02
C SER A 52 -4.74 -13.11 7.88
N ARG A 53 -5.16 -12.93 6.62
CA ARG A 53 -4.42 -13.40 5.44
C ARG A 53 -3.07 -12.71 5.29
N LEU A 54 -3.03 -11.38 5.44
CA LEU A 54 -1.79 -10.60 5.36
C LEU A 54 -0.78 -10.98 6.45
N LEU A 55 -1.26 -11.26 7.66
CA LEU A 55 -0.42 -11.64 8.79
C LEU A 55 0.06 -13.10 8.72
N ALA A 56 -0.76 -13.99 8.16
CA ALA A 56 -0.43 -15.39 7.93
C ALA A 56 0.47 -15.60 6.72
N GLY A 57 0.42 -14.70 5.72
CA GLY A 57 1.22 -14.78 4.51
C GLY A 57 2.70 -14.90 4.84
N GLN A 58 3.31 -15.99 4.37
CA GLN A 58 4.76 -16.09 4.26
C GLN A 58 5.16 -15.74 2.83
N PRO A 59 6.32 -15.09 2.60
CA PRO A 59 6.83 -14.90 1.25
C PRO A 59 6.95 -16.28 0.57
N LEU A 60 6.26 -16.47 -0.55
CA LEU A 60 6.37 -17.71 -1.35
C LEU A 60 7.66 -17.73 -2.19
N SER A 61 8.36 -16.59 -2.29
CA SER A 61 9.60 -16.41 -3.02
C SER A 61 10.61 -15.60 -2.20
N ALA A 62 11.88 -15.73 -2.59
CA ALA A 62 12.95 -14.87 -2.07
C ALA A 62 12.66 -13.38 -2.35
N PRO A 63 13.22 -12.47 -1.55
CA PRO A 63 13.10 -11.04 -1.84
C PRO A 63 13.59 -10.73 -3.26
N GLY A 64 12.82 -9.94 -4.01
CA GLY A 64 13.20 -9.53 -5.36
C GLY A 64 14.41 -8.59 -5.36
N GLU A 65 15.00 -8.39 -6.55
CA GLU A 65 16.23 -7.58 -6.75
C GLU A 65 16.15 -6.19 -6.10
N ARG A 66 15.00 -5.52 -6.20
CA ARG A 66 14.79 -4.19 -5.61
C ARG A 66 14.95 -4.18 -4.09
N TRP A 67 14.48 -5.22 -3.39
CA TRP A 67 14.67 -5.32 -1.93
C TRP A 67 16.14 -5.56 -1.60
N THR A 68 16.83 -6.44 -2.34
CA THR A 68 18.25 -6.71 -2.13
C THR A 68 19.08 -5.43 -2.26
N ARG A 69 18.82 -4.63 -3.30
CA ARG A 69 19.48 -3.34 -3.50
C ARG A 69 19.20 -2.37 -2.34
N LEU A 70 17.96 -2.28 -1.86
CA LEU A 70 17.65 -1.49 -0.67
C LEU A 70 18.44 -1.97 0.56
N VAL A 71 18.59 -3.27 0.77
CA VAL A 71 19.36 -3.81 1.90
C VAL A 71 20.84 -3.43 1.81
N GLU A 72 21.43 -3.51 0.62
CA GLU A 72 22.84 -3.14 0.36
C GLU A 72 23.10 -1.67 0.71
N HIS A 73 22.15 -0.77 0.45
CA HIS A 73 22.27 0.66 0.73
C HIS A 73 21.73 1.08 2.11
N HIS A 74 21.32 0.13 2.97
CA HIS A 74 20.57 0.40 4.21
C HIS A 74 19.38 1.35 3.98
N GLY A 75 18.67 1.09 2.89
CA GLY A 75 17.74 2.00 2.27
C GLY A 75 16.30 1.92 2.74
N TRP A 76 15.52 2.90 2.30
CA TRP A 76 14.08 3.01 2.51
C TRP A 76 13.41 3.58 1.26
N THR A 77 12.09 3.49 1.19
CA THR A 77 11.31 4.07 0.09
C THR A 77 10.50 5.27 0.56
N THR A 78 10.28 6.20 -0.37
CA THR A 78 9.20 7.19 -0.28
C THR A 78 8.17 6.88 -1.34
N VAL A 79 6.89 6.89 -0.96
CA VAL A 79 5.80 6.48 -1.84
C VAL A 79 4.72 7.55 -1.86
N ARG A 80 4.30 7.92 -3.07
CA ARG A 80 3.05 8.66 -3.32
C ARG A 80 2.10 7.76 -4.09
N ALA A 81 0.80 7.98 -3.94
CA ALA A 81 -0.21 7.22 -4.67
C ALA A 81 -1.04 8.14 -5.55
N GLU A 82 -1.33 7.66 -6.76
CA GLU A 82 -2.27 8.27 -7.69
C GLU A 82 -3.55 7.41 -7.70
N ILE A 83 -4.71 8.03 -7.56
CA ILE A 83 -6.01 7.36 -7.64
C ILE A 83 -6.51 7.46 -9.08
N GLY A 84 -6.98 6.33 -9.64
CA GLY A 84 -7.38 6.21 -11.04
C GLY A 84 -6.37 5.37 -11.84
N GLY A 85 -6.48 5.38 -13.17
CA GLY A 85 -5.47 4.80 -14.07
C GLY A 85 -5.93 3.62 -14.93
N ILE A 86 -7.05 2.97 -14.61
CA ILE A 86 -7.64 1.91 -15.46
C ILE A 86 -9.14 2.18 -15.61
N GLY A 87 -9.50 2.94 -16.65
CA GLY A 87 -10.89 3.29 -16.96
C GLY A 87 -11.61 4.07 -15.85
N GLU A 88 -12.94 4.15 -15.97
CA GLU A 88 -13.77 4.72 -14.91
C GLU A 88 -13.81 3.79 -13.70
N SER A 89 -13.59 4.35 -12.51
CA SER A 89 -13.77 3.59 -11.27
C SER A 89 -15.25 3.23 -11.12
N PRO A 90 -15.60 1.97 -10.81
CA PRO A 90 -16.97 1.61 -10.52
C PRO A 90 -17.55 2.53 -9.43
N PRO A 91 -18.84 2.92 -9.56
CA PRO A 91 -19.46 3.78 -8.57
C PRO A 91 -19.39 3.13 -7.19
N THR A 92 -19.21 3.97 -6.17
CA THR A 92 -19.28 3.51 -4.80
C THR A 92 -20.73 3.24 -4.46
N VAL A 93 -21.05 2.00 -4.10
CA VAL A 93 -22.35 1.63 -3.55
C VAL A 93 -22.26 1.59 -2.03
N ASP A 94 -23.38 1.69 -1.33
CA ASP A 94 -23.44 2.06 0.09
C ASP A 94 -22.46 1.34 1.03
N HIS A 95 -22.07 0.10 0.76
CA HIS A 95 -21.17 -0.69 1.59
C HIS A 95 -19.94 -1.21 0.85
N ARG A 96 -19.75 -0.87 -0.43
CA ARG A 96 -18.67 -1.42 -1.27
C ARG A 96 -18.12 -0.39 -2.26
N ALA A 97 -16.81 -0.37 -2.40
CA ALA A 97 -16.10 0.47 -3.37
C ALA A 97 -14.93 -0.29 -4.01
N VAL A 98 -14.55 0.14 -5.21
CA VAL A 98 -13.34 -0.32 -5.90
C VAL A 98 -12.52 0.91 -6.31
N ARG A 99 -11.20 0.87 -6.09
CA ARG A 99 -10.27 1.93 -6.49
C ARG A 99 -9.06 1.36 -7.21
N ALA A 100 -8.75 1.94 -8.36
CA ALA A 100 -7.43 1.79 -8.97
C ALA A 100 -6.45 2.76 -8.27
N VAL A 101 -5.30 2.24 -7.86
CA VAL A 101 -4.28 2.99 -7.14
C VAL A 101 -2.91 2.66 -7.70
N THR A 102 -2.20 3.64 -8.24
CA THR A 102 -0.85 3.49 -8.78
C THR A 102 0.15 4.14 -7.84
N PRO A 103 0.99 3.35 -7.14
CA PRO A 103 2.05 3.92 -6.32
C PRO A 103 3.22 4.34 -7.19
N VAL A 104 3.73 5.54 -6.93
CA VAL A 104 5.00 6.02 -7.48
C VAL A 104 6.02 6.01 -6.34
N CYS A 105 7.07 5.22 -6.52
CA CYS A 105 8.07 4.97 -5.50
C CYS A 105 9.41 5.59 -5.88
N MET A 106 10.15 6.02 -4.86
CA MET A 106 11.52 6.46 -4.98
C MET A 106 12.30 5.81 -3.84
N ASP A 107 13.42 5.19 -4.19
CA ASP A 107 14.28 4.46 -3.26
C ASP A 107 15.42 5.37 -2.81
N HIS A 108 15.80 5.25 -1.54
CA HIS A 108 16.84 6.05 -0.90
C HIS A 108 17.79 5.13 -0.15
N GLY A 109 19.07 5.49 -0.10
CA GLY A 109 20.12 4.84 0.67
C GLY A 109 20.69 5.76 1.74
N SER A 110 21.19 5.19 2.83
CA SER A 110 21.87 5.96 3.89
C SER A 110 23.20 6.56 3.43
N ASP A 111 23.75 6.05 2.34
CA ASP A 111 24.97 6.47 1.64
C ASP A 111 24.73 7.58 0.60
N GLY A 112 23.51 8.11 0.53
CA GLY A 112 23.13 9.13 -0.44
C GLY A 112 22.66 8.59 -1.79
N TRP A 113 22.57 7.26 -1.94
CA TRP A 113 21.93 6.66 -3.12
C TRP A 113 20.47 7.09 -3.22
N THR A 114 20.01 7.40 -4.44
CA THR A 114 18.61 7.67 -4.73
C THR A 114 18.25 7.15 -6.11
N SER A 115 17.08 6.53 -6.23
CA SER A 115 16.50 6.21 -7.55
C SER A 115 15.73 7.40 -8.13
N PHE A 116 15.35 7.30 -9.41
CA PHE A 116 14.30 8.13 -9.95
C PHE A 116 12.92 7.66 -9.45
N PRO A 117 11.92 8.55 -9.36
CA PRO A 117 10.55 8.15 -9.09
C PRO A 117 10.00 7.26 -10.20
N GLU A 118 9.54 6.06 -9.85
CA GLU A 118 9.02 5.07 -10.79
C GLU A 118 7.59 4.65 -10.41
N PRO A 119 6.62 4.69 -11.34
CA PRO A 119 5.31 4.10 -11.13
C PRO A 119 5.43 2.57 -11.11
N LEU A 120 4.82 1.93 -10.10
CA LEU A 120 4.70 0.47 -10.06
C LEU A 120 3.38 0.01 -10.68
N GLY A 121 3.15 -1.30 -10.67
CA GLY A 121 1.89 -1.91 -11.10
C GLY A 121 0.66 -1.31 -10.39
N THR A 122 -0.45 -1.25 -11.10
CA THR A 122 -1.69 -0.64 -10.58
C THR A 122 -2.39 -1.61 -9.64
N TYR A 123 -2.76 -1.13 -8.45
CA TYR A 123 -3.49 -1.90 -7.47
C TYR A 123 -4.99 -1.68 -7.67
N ILE A 124 -5.75 -2.77 -7.85
CA ILE A 124 -7.20 -2.74 -7.74
C ILE A 124 -7.55 -3.07 -6.30
N VAL A 125 -8.02 -2.07 -5.55
CA VAL A 125 -8.34 -2.17 -4.13
C VAL A 125 -9.85 -2.27 -3.94
N VAL A 126 -10.31 -3.32 -3.28
CA VAL A 126 -11.71 -3.52 -2.91
C VAL A 126 -11.89 -3.11 -1.45
N LEU A 127 -12.84 -2.21 -1.20
CA LEU A 127 -13.13 -1.67 0.12
C LEU A 127 -14.58 -1.94 0.52
N GLU A 128 -14.78 -2.16 1.81
CA GLU A 128 -16.08 -2.38 2.44
C GLU A 128 -16.23 -1.52 3.68
N ARG A 129 -17.49 -1.22 4.04
CA ARG A 129 -17.86 -0.64 5.35
C ARG A 129 -19.13 -1.31 5.85
N ALA A 130 -19.29 -1.40 7.16
CA ALA A 130 -20.44 -2.07 7.78
C ALA A 130 -21.79 -1.35 7.55
N GLY A 131 -21.75 -0.06 7.19
CA GLY A 131 -22.93 0.73 6.88
C GLY A 131 -22.56 2.18 6.61
N THR A 132 -23.55 2.98 6.21
CA THR A 132 -23.37 4.42 5.98
C THR A 132 -22.82 5.11 7.23
N GLY A 133 -21.83 5.97 7.05
CA GLY A 133 -21.14 6.67 8.15
C GLY A 133 -20.07 5.82 8.87
N GLN A 134 -19.99 4.51 8.63
CA GLN A 134 -18.90 3.70 9.17
C GLN A 134 -17.61 3.87 8.37
N VAL A 135 -16.49 3.53 9.01
CA VAL A 135 -15.16 3.59 8.38
C VAL A 135 -15.01 2.53 7.30
N TRP A 136 -14.25 2.87 6.26
CA TRP A 136 -13.85 1.95 5.21
C TRP A 136 -12.68 1.08 5.66
N ALA A 137 -12.69 -0.17 5.20
CA ALA A 137 -11.59 -1.11 5.33
C ALA A 137 -11.39 -1.88 4.02
N VAL A 138 -10.15 -2.23 3.71
CA VAL A 138 -9.81 -3.00 2.51
C VAL A 138 -10.18 -4.47 2.73
N SER A 139 -11.02 -5.03 1.86
CA SER A 139 -11.42 -6.44 1.91
C SER A 139 -10.65 -7.33 0.93
N GLY A 140 -10.03 -6.73 -0.10
CA GLY A 140 -9.14 -7.42 -1.03
C GLY A 140 -8.36 -6.46 -1.92
N TYR A 141 -7.33 -6.96 -2.59
CA TYR A 141 -6.65 -6.24 -3.65
C TYR A 141 -5.99 -7.20 -4.65
N THR A 142 -5.75 -6.72 -5.86
CA THR A 142 -4.92 -7.37 -6.89
C THR A 142 -3.97 -6.37 -7.50
N ILE A 143 -2.87 -6.86 -8.08
CA ILE A 143 -1.90 -6.05 -8.84
C ILE A 143 -2.10 -6.37 -10.32
N GLN A 144 -2.09 -5.36 -11.18
CA GLN A 144 -2.13 -5.46 -12.64
C GLN A 144 -0.79 -5.05 -13.24
#